data_AF-A0AAN9P9L7-F1
#
_entry.id   AF-A0AAN9P9L7-F1
#
_cell.length_a   1.000
_cell.length_b   1.000
_cell.length_c   1.000
_cell.angle_alpha   90.00
_cell.angle_beta   90.00
_cell.angle_gamma   90.00
#
_symmetry.space_group_name_H-M   'P 1'
#
loop_
_entity.id
_entity.type
_entity.pdbx_description
1 polymer ?
#
loop_
_entity_poly.entity_id
_entity_poly.type
_entity_poly.pdbx_seq_one_letter_code
_entity_poly.pdbx_strand_id
1 'polypeptide(L)'
;MASLNSSIKIHEHCYVAPPPTSGPSSSYPLTFFDLIWLRFHPVERSFFYSFPFPNTDPSFFYEKVVPKFKTSLSLTLQHFLLLAGNIVWPSELKTPIVQHTPDDVGISLIITESETDFDLILDNSPHETAESRSFVPNLESSDTHASDISLQITLFPNKGFSIGISTHHAVLDGKSSTMFIKAWASLCYQMDQESQSPSLVPEFEPFLDREIIKDPTGLDLHFTNNWTESLTKFFPTENNSKRTLKILPFPPKLDDSVRATFEITRADLDKIKTRVLSKWDNATMNEQVLESSLIPYAKPHTLSTFVLTCAYVSVCIAKAIHGVESNRQKFVFAFTVDCRARLEQPVPNN
;
A
#
# COMPACT_ATOMS: atom_id res chain seq x y z
N MET A 1 7.22 -19.31 -25.20
CA MET A 1 6.38 -18.15 -25.49
C MET A 1 4.95 -18.62 -25.67
N ALA A 2 4.23 -18.79 -24.55
CA ALA A 2 2.78 -18.82 -24.56
C ALA A 2 2.34 -17.39 -24.23
N SER A 3 1.56 -16.76 -25.10
CA SER A 3 0.99 -15.45 -24.80
C SER A 3 -0.01 -15.62 -23.65
N LEU A 4 0.35 -15.13 -22.47
CA LEU A 4 -0.53 -15.03 -21.32
C LEU A 4 -1.58 -13.93 -21.59
N ASN A 5 -2.57 -14.25 -22.41
CA ASN A 5 -3.86 -13.58 -22.36
C ASN A 5 -4.59 -14.12 -21.14
N SER A 6 -4.31 -13.58 -19.94
CA SER A 6 -5.21 -13.75 -18.80
C SER A 6 -6.52 -13.04 -19.16
N SER A 7 -7.46 -13.75 -19.76
CA SER A 7 -8.75 -13.19 -20.16
C SER A 7 -9.59 -12.95 -18.90
N ILE A 8 -9.39 -11.80 -18.26
CA ILE A 8 -10.26 -11.34 -17.20
C ILE A 8 -11.57 -10.91 -17.84
N LYS A 9 -12.66 -11.53 -17.40
CA LYS A 9 -14.02 -11.17 -17.81
C LYS A 9 -14.59 -10.19 -16.80
N ILE A 10 -14.95 -8.99 -17.26
CA ILE A 10 -15.63 -7.99 -16.44
C ILE A 10 -17.12 -8.32 -16.41
N HIS A 11 -17.67 -8.49 -15.21
CA HIS A 11 -19.10 -8.73 -15.00
C HIS A 11 -19.84 -7.47 -14.57
N GLU A 12 -19.19 -6.63 -13.77
CA GLU A 12 -19.79 -5.39 -13.29
C GLU A 12 -18.70 -4.34 -13.05
N HIS A 13 -19.02 -3.08 -13.37
CA HIS A 13 -18.26 -1.92 -12.91
C HIS A 13 -19.26 -0.96 -12.26
N CYS A 14 -19.09 -0.73 -10.96
CA CYS A 14 -19.98 0.11 -10.16
C CYS A 14 -19.17 1.03 -9.24
N TYR A 15 -19.85 1.93 -8.56
CA TYR A 15 -19.28 2.78 -7.52
C TYR A 15 -19.96 2.51 -6.19
N VAL A 16 -19.19 2.55 -5.10
CA VAL A 16 -19.69 2.35 -3.73
C VAL A 16 -19.46 3.64 -2.95
N ALA A 17 -20.56 4.33 -2.66
CA ALA A 17 -20.59 5.53 -1.83
C ALA A 17 -20.86 5.17 -0.36
N PRO A 18 -20.49 6.05 0.60
CA PRO A 18 -21.01 5.96 1.96
C PRO A 18 -22.55 6.01 1.96
N PRO A 19 -23.22 5.54 3.04
CA PRO A 19 -24.66 5.68 3.16
C PRO A 19 -25.05 7.15 3.03
N PRO A 20 -26.24 7.46 2.48
CA PRO A 20 -26.67 8.84 2.29
C PRO A 20 -26.57 9.62 3.60
N THR A 21 -25.69 10.61 3.63
CA THR A 21 -25.55 11.54 4.75
C THR A 21 -25.98 12.91 4.28
N SER A 22 -26.86 13.57 5.03
CA SER A 22 -27.30 14.95 4.76
C SER A 22 -26.22 15.99 5.12
N GLY A 23 -24.95 15.58 5.14
CA GLY A 23 -23.83 16.35 5.67
C GLY A 23 -23.24 17.33 4.65
N PRO A 24 -22.56 18.39 5.11
CA PRO A 24 -21.83 19.29 4.22
C PRO A 24 -20.64 18.57 3.57
N SER A 25 -20.14 19.12 2.46
CA SER A 25 -18.86 18.72 1.88
C SER A 25 -17.75 18.78 2.93
N SER A 26 -16.90 17.75 2.95
CA SER A 26 -15.75 17.64 3.84
C SER A 26 -14.47 17.89 3.06
N SER A 27 -13.49 18.55 3.69
CA SER A 27 -12.21 18.86 3.07
C SER A 27 -11.10 18.62 4.07
N TYR A 28 -10.08 17.90 3.64
CA TYR A 28 -8.95 17.50 4.47
C TYR A 28 -7.66 18.02 3.83
N PRO A 29 -6.87 18.85 4.54
CA PRO A 29 -5.59 19.33 4.02
C PRO A 29 -4.61 18.16 3.89
N LEU A 30 -3.79 18.18 2.84
CA LEU A 30 -2.62 17.31 2.74
C LEU A 30 -1.45 17.94 3.48
N THR A 31 -0.77 17.13 4.30
CA THR A 31 0.42 17.52 5.07
C THR A 31 1.69 17.28 4.26
N PHE A 32 2.85 17.77 4.73
CA PHE A 32 4.14 17.52 4.07
C PHE A 32 4.48 16.03 3.96
N PHE A 33 3.98 15.19 4.89
CA PHE A 33 4.12 13.73 4.80
C PHE A 33 3.35 13.14 3.62
N ASP A 34 2.24 13.78 3.22
CA ASP A 34 1.38 13.36 2.12
C ASP A 34 1.90 13.87 0.78
N LEU A 35 2.35 15.13 0.73
CA LEU A 35 2.71 15.83 -0.50
C LEU A 35 3.91 15.22 -1.22
N ILE A 36 4.84 14.59 -0.51
CA ILE A 36 5.95 13.83 -1.11
C ILE A 36 5.47 12.62 -1.93
N TRP A 37 4.23 12.17 -1.73
CA TRP A 37 3.65 11.03 -2.44
C TRP A 37 2.63 11.42 -3.51
N LEU A 38 2.40 12.73 -3.73
CA LEU A 38 1.30 13.26 -4.52
C LEU A 38 1.21 12.72 -5.96
N ARG A 39 2.37 12.42 -6.58
CA ARG A 39 2.42 11.94 -7.97
C ARG A 39 3.11 10.58 -8.10
N PHE A 40 3.36 9.90 -6.98
CA PHE A 40 3.93 8.55 -7.00
C PHE A 40 2.91 7.54 -7.55
N HIS A 41 3.40 6.42 -8.04
CA HIS A 41 2.55 5.32 -8.47
C HIS A 41 1.66 4.83 -7.32
N PRO A 42 0.47 4.28 -7.61
CA PRO A 42 -0.41 3.73 -6.59
C PRO A 42 0.27 2.62 -5.79
N VAL A 43 -0.11 2.50 -4.52
CA VAL A 43 0.22 1.33 -3.72
C VAL A 43 -0.81 0.25 -4.00
N GLU A 44 -0.35 -0.87 -4.54
CA GLU A 44 -1.17 -1.99 -5.00
C GLU A 44 -1.07 -3.17 -4.01
N ARG A 45 -2.21 -3.74 -3.61
CA ARG A 45 -2.28 -4.93 -2.74
C ARG A 45 -3.31 -5.91 -3.27
N SER A 46 -3.04 -7.20 -3.08
CA SER A 46 -3.96 -8.28 -3.45
C SER A 46 -4.12 -9.24 -2.26
N PHE A 47 -5.36 -9.57 -1.94
CA PHE A 47 -5.71 -10.59 -0.97
C PHE A 47 -6.38 -11.74 -1.69
N PHE A 48 -5.97 -12.98 -1.42
CA PHE A 48 -6.55 -14.17 -2.04
C PHE A 48 -7.25 -15.02 -0.97
N TYR A 49 -8.45 -15.50 -1.28
CA TYR A 49 -9.31 -16.24 -0.37
C TYR A 49 -9.81 -17.51 -1.05
N SER A 50 -9.39 -18.67 -0.56
CA SER A 50 -9.91 -19.96 -1.03
C SER A 50 -11.33 -20.19 -0.51
N PHE A 51 -12.19 -20.80 -1.32
CA PHE A 51 -13.46 -21.30 -0.81
C PHE A 51 -13.24 -22.52 0.09
N PRO A 52 -14.05 -22.69 1.15
CA PRO A 52 -13.88 -23.80 2.10
C PRO A 52 -14.24 -25.17 1.49
N PHE A 53 -15.03 -25.20 0.42
CA PHE A 53 -15.46 -26.43 -0.24
C PHE A 53 -15.23 -26.38 -1.76
N PRO A 54 -14.71 -27.46 -2.36
CA PRO A 54 -14.62 -27.58 -3.81
C PRO A 54 -16.02 -27.57 -4.44
N ASN A 55 -16.14 -27.03 -5.65
CA ASN A 55 -17.39 -26.91 -6.42
C ASN A 55 -18.43 -25.95 -5.81
N THR A 56 -17.98 -24.88 -5.16
CA THR A 56 -18.88 -23.77 -4.81
C THR A 56 -19.49 -23.21 -6.09
N ASP A 57 -20.82 -23.27 -6.21
CA ASP A 57 -21.56 -22.67 -7.32
C ASP A 57 -21.17 -21.19 -7.46
N PRO A 58 -20.68 -20.73 -8.63
CA PRO A 58 -20.38 -19.32 -8.88
C PRO A 58 -21.51 -18.36 -8.48
N SER A 59 -22.78 -18.80 -8.53
CA SER A 59 -23.92 -17.99 -8.09
C SER A 59 -23.78 -17.49 -6.65
N PHE A 60 -23.20 -18.30 -5.74
CA PHE A 60 -22.97 -17.92 -4.35
C PHE A 60 -22.10 -16.67 -4.25
N PHE A 61 -21.06 -16.56 -5.08
CA PHE A 61 -20.20 -15.39 -5.09
C PHE A 61 -20.97 -14.13 -5.49
N TYR A 62 -21.71 -14.18 -6.60
CA TYR A 62 -22.44 -13.01 -7.10
C TYR A 62 -23.66 -12.64 -6.24
N GLU A 63 -24.36 -13.62 -5.66
CA GLU A 63 -25.59 -13.37 -4.91
C GLU A 63 -25.37 -13.11 -3.43
N LYS A 64 -24.28 -13.61 -2.83
CA LYS A 64 -24.01 -13.48 -1.39
C LYS A 64 -22.76 -12.68 -1.09
N VAL A 65 -21.63 -12.99 -1.75
CA VAL A 65 -20.34 -12.36 -1.42
C VAL A 65 -20.29 -10.92 -1.93
N VAL A 66 -20.60 -10.69 -3.21
CA VAL A 66 -20.53 -9.35 -3.83
C VAL A 66 -21.45 -8.33 -3.14
N PRO A 67 -22.76 -8.60 -2.90
CA PRO A 67 -23.63 -7.63 -2.23
C PRO A 67 -23.18 -7.33 -0.81
N LYS A 68 -22.70 -8.35 -0.09
CA LYS A 68 -22.17 -8.19 1.27
C LYS A 68 -20.92 -7.31 1.30
N PHE A 69 -19.99 -7.50 0.35
CA PHE A 69 -18.83 -6.63 0.24
C PHE A 69 -19.20 -5.18 -0.09
N LYS A 70 -20.14 -4.95 -1.02
CA LYS A 70 -20.61 -3.59 -1.33
C LYS A 70 -21.24 -2.91 -0.12
N THR A 71 -22.15 -3.59 0.58
CA THR A 71 -22.83 -3.02 1.75
C THR A 71 -21.86 -2.74 2.89
N SER A 72 -20.99 -3.70 3.22
CA SER A 72 -19.97 -3.49 4.27
C SER A 72 -18.95 -2.41 3.92
N LEU A 73 -18.57 -2.29 2.64
CA LEU A 73 -17.70 -1.23 2.16
C LEU A 73 -18.38 0.13 2.32
N SER A 74 -19.63 0.27 1.87
CA SER A 74 -20.43 1.47 2.06
C SER A 74 -20.47 1.87 3.55
N LEU A 75 -20.84 0.95 4.44
CA LEU A 75 -20.82 1.18 5.89
C LEU A 75 -19.44 1.56 6.43
N THR A 76 -18.36 1.05 5.86
CA THR A 76 -17.00 1.43 6.27
C THR A 76 -16.70 2.88 5.87
N LEU A 77 -17.12 3.29 4.67
CA LEU A 77 -16.87 4.64 4.14
C LEU A 77 -17.52 5.74 4.96
N GLN A 78 -18.60 5.44 5.70
CA GLN A 78 -19.21 6.42 6.62
C GLN A 78 -18.23 6.88 7.71
N HIS A 79 -17.27 6.03 8.09
CA HIS A 79 -16.22 6.35 9.06
C HIS A 79 -14.96 6.88 8.38
N PHE A 80 -14.68 6.39 7.17
CA PHE A 80 -13.51 6.75 6.35
C PHE A 80 -13.90 7.70 5.22
N LEU A 81 -14.62 8.78 5.52
CA LEU A 81 -15.16 9.71 4.51
C LEU A 81 -14.09 10.29 3.59
N LEU A 82 -12.85 10.41 4.08
CA LEU A 82 -11.72 10.84 3.25
C LEU A 82 -11.56 9.96 1.99
N LEU A 83 -11.80 8.65 2.08
CA LEU A 83 -11.64 7.69 0.98
C LEU A 83 -12.83 7.62 0.03
N ALA A 84 -13.95 8.23 0.40
CA ALA A 84 -15.10 8.39 -0.49
C ALA A 84 -14.97 9.63 -1.39
N GLY A 85 -14.00 10.51 -1.09
CA GLY A 85 -13.68 11.69 -1.86
C GLY A 85 -12.54 11.47 -2.84
N ASN A 86 -11.91 12.58 -3.23
CA ASN A 86 -10.82 12.59 -4.19
C ASN A 86 -9.82 13.70 -3.88
N ILE A 87 -8.57 13.54 -4.33
CA ILE A 87 -7.60 14.62 -4.33
C ILE A 87 -7.98 15.63 -5.41
N VAL A 88 -8.08 16.89 -5.01
CA VAL A 88 -8.33 18.03 -5.91
C VAL A 88 -7.32 19.14 -5.64
N TRP A 89 -7.05 19.94 -6.66
CA TRP A 89 -6.15 21.09 -6.55
C TRP A 89 -6.81 22.38 -7.03
N PRO A 90 -7.68 23.00 -6.21
CA PRO A 90 -8.35 24.25 -6.56
C PRO A 90 -7.34 25.36 -6.88
N SER A 91 -7.67 26.23 -7.85
CA SER A 91 -6.85 27.39 -8.24
C SER A 91 -6.52 28.31 -7.05
N GLU A 92 -7.47 28.46 -6.14
CA GLU A 92 -7.37 29.39 -5.01
C GLU A 92 -6.47 28.87 -3.89
N LEU A 93 -6.21 27.56 -3.86
CA LEU A 93 -5.37 26.94 -2.84
C LEU A 93 -3.93 26.81 -3.32
N LYS A 94 -2.99 26.95 -2.40
CA LYS A 94 -1.57 26.73 -2.69
C LYS A 94 -1.22 25.25 -2.75
N THR A 95 -1.88 24.44 -1.94
CA THR A 95 -1.69 23.00 -1.82
C THR A 95 -2.96 22.24 -2.21
N PRO A 96 -2.83 21.01 -2.71
CA PRO A 96 -3.97 20.13 -2.94
C PRO A 96 -4.60 19.67 -1.62
N ILE A 97 -5.86 19.25 -1.71
CA ILE A 97 -6.66 18.75 -0.58
C ILE A 97 -7.38 17.47 -1.00
N VAL A 98 -7.78 16.65 -0.03
CA VAL A 98 -8.79 15.61 -0.25
C VAL A 98 -10.16 16.23 0.00
N GLN A 99 -11.06 16.11 -0.96
CA GLN A 99 -12.41 16.65 -0.87
C GLN A 99 -13.44 15.54 -1.09
N HIS A 100 -14.42 15.48 -0.18
CA HIS A 100 -15.62 14.65 -0.31
C HIS A 100 -16.85 15.56 -0.36
N THR A 101 -17.70 15.37 -1.35
CA THR A 101 -18.95 16.08 -1.57
C THR A 101 -20.12 15.09 -1.59
N PRO A 102 -21.35 15.49 -1.19
CA PRO A 102 -22.51 14.59 -1.23
C PRO A 102 -22.85 14.05 -2.63
N ASP A 103 -22.39 14.72 -3.69
CA ASP A 103 -22.58 14.32 -5.08
C ASP A 103 -21.49 13.36 -5.59
N ASP A 104 -20.47 13.04 -4.77
CA ASP A 104 -19.43 12.10 -5.15
C ASP A 104 -20.01 10.69 -5.35
N VAL A 105 -19.60 10.05 -6.44
CA VAL A 105 -20.07 8.71 -6.81
C VAL A 105 -19.52 7.61 -5.89
N GLY A 106 -18.47 7.91 -5.11
CA GLY A 106 -17.78 6.99 -4.21
C GLY A 106 -16.64 6.22 -4.88
N ILE A 107 -16.28 5.07 -4.30
CA ILE A 107 -15.12 4.27 -4.72
C ILE A 107 -15.46 3.42 -5.95
N SER A 108 -14.61 3.44 -6.97
CA SER A 108 -14.72 2.52 -8.11
C SER A 108 -14.48 1.07 -7.70
N LEU A 109 -15.43 0.19 -8.00
CA LEU A 109 -15.40 -1.24 -7.74
C LEU A 109 -15.69 -2.03 -9.02
N ILE A 110 -14.77 -2.92 -9.38
CA ILE A 110 -14.91 -3.80 -10.55
C ILE A 110 -15.06 -5.24 -10.09
N ILE A 111 -16.11 -5.93 -10.54
CA ILE A 111 -16.32 -7.35 -10.32
C ILE A 111 -15.94 -8.10 -11.58
N THR A 112 -15.02 -9.05 -11.42
CA THR A 112 -14.43 -9.79 -12.53
C THR A 112 -14.37 -11.29 -12.26
N GLU A 113 -14.09 -12.06 -13.31
CA GLU A 113 -13.89 -13.51 -13.28
C GLU A 113 -12.63 -13.84 -14.09
N SER A 114 -11.85 -14.80 -13.58
CA SER A 114 -10.65 -15.30 -14.26
C SER A 114 -10.57 -16.81 -14.20
N GLU A 115 -10.14 -17.41 -15.31
CA GLU A 115 -9.82 -18.83 -15.44
C GLU A 115 -8.34 -19.14 -15.14
N THR A 116 -7.57 -18.16 -14.65
CA THR A 116 -6.19 -18.38 -14.23
C THR A 116 -6.12 -19.43 -13.12
N ASP A 117 -5.07 -20.25 -13.13
CA ASP A 117 -4.84 -21.28 -12.11
C ASP A 117 -4.64 -20.65 -10.72
N PHE A 118 -5.68 -20.72 -9.89
CA PHE A 118 -5.68 -20.15 -8.55
C PHE A 118 -4.64 -20.80 -7.61
N ASP A 119 -4.39 -22.10 -7.77
CA ASP A 119 -3.44 -22.82 -6.91
C ASP A 119 -2.01 -22.38 -7.23
N LEU A 120 -1.72 -22.11 -8.52
CA LEU A 120 -0.43 -21.54 -8.95
C LEU A 120 -0.23 -20.12 -8.42
N ILE A 121 -1.27 -19.29 -8.38
CA ILE A 121 -1.19 -17.92 -7.82
C ILE A 121 -0.87 -17.94 -6.32
N LEU A 122 -1.40 -18.92 -5.59
CA LEU A 122 -1.14 -19.07 -4.15
C LEU A 122 0.23 -19.67 -3.83
N ASP A 123 0.91 -20.23 -4.82
CA ASP A 123 2.20 -20.86 -4.62
C ASP A 123 3.31 -19.80 -4.41
N ASN A 124 4.23 -20.07 -3.48
CA ASN A 124 5.31 -19.14 -3.16
C ASN A 124 6.46 -19.17 -4.18
N SER A 125 6.44 -20.11 -5.14
CA SER A 125 7.43 -20.21 -6.20
C SER A 125 7.34 -19.04 -7.18
N PRO A 126 8.43 -18.78 -7.94
CA PRO A 126 8.44 -17.72 -8.93
C PRO A 126 7.37 -17.90 -9.99
N HIS A 127 6.51 -16.89 -10.16
CA HIS A 127 5.49 -16.81 -11.19
C HIS A 127 5.54 -15.45 -11.91
N GLU A 128 4.98 -15.36 -13.11
CA GLU A 128 5.03 -14.16 -13.94
C GLU A 128 4.33 -12.98 -13.26
N THR A 129 5.00 -11.83 -13.19
CA THR A 129 4.47 -10.65 -12.48
C THR A 129 3.19 -10.12 -13.12
N ALA A 130 3.09 -10.25 -14.45
CA ALA A 130 1.94 -9.80 -15.24
C ALA A 130 0.61 -10.44 -14.79
N GLU A 131 0.63 -11.71 -14.36
CA GLU A 131 -0.56 -12.40 -13.88
C GLU A 131 -1.12 -11.73 -12.62
N SER A 132 -0.27 -11.51 -11.62
CA SER A 132 -0.70 -10.88 -10.35
C SER A 132 -1.22 -9.45 -10.56
N ARG A 133 -0.68 -8.73 -11.55
CA ARG A 133 -1.07 -7.34 -11.85
C ARG A 133 -2.46 -7.26 -12.49
N SER A 134 -2.91 -8.32 -13.16
CA SER A 134 -4.22 -8.37 -13.79
C SER A 134 -5.37 -8.34 -12.76
N PHE A 135 -5.11 -8.78 -11.52
CA PHE A 135 -6.09 -8.82 -10.42
C PHE A 135 -6.15 -7.54 -9.59
N VAL A 136 -5.53 -6.45 -10.05
CA VAL A 136 -5.45 -5.17 -9.35
C VAL A 136 -6.03 -4.06 -10.25
N PRO A 137 -6.95 -3.24 -9.74
CA PRO A 137 -7.59 -2.19 -10.54
C PRO A 137 -6.60 -1.06 -10.84
N ASN A 138 -6.85 -0.33 -11.91
CA ASN A 138 -6.17 0.95 -12.13
C ASN A 138 -6.74 2.02 -11.17
N LEU A 139 -5.89 2.96 -10.78
CA LEU A 139 -6.29 4.14 -10.02
C LEU A 139 -6.32 5.34 -10.96
N GLU A 140 -7.48 5.99 -11.09
CA GLU A 140 -7.65 7.09 -12.02
C GLU A 140 -6.95 8.36 -11.51
N SER A 141 -6.22 9.03 -12.39
CA SER A 141 -5.63 10.34 -12.11
C SER A 141 -5.58 11.19 -13.38
N SER A 142 -5.71 12.49 -13.20
CA SER A 142 -5.75 13.51 -14.24
C SER A 142 -5.05 14.78 -13.75
N ASP A 143 -4.99 15.82 -14.56
CA ASP A 143 -4.37 17.08 -14.14
C ASP A 143 -5.11 17.75 -12.96
N THR A 144 -6.43 17.60 -12.87
CA THR A 144 -7.27 18.32 -11.90
C THR A 144 -7.77 17.46 -10.74
N HIS A 145 -7.65 16.14 -10.86
CA HIS A 145 -8.28 15.19 -9.96
C HIS A 145 -7.51 13.87 -9.91
N ALA A 146 -7.41 13.26 -8.72
CA ALA A 146 -6.94 11.90 -8.55
C ALA A 146 -7.80 11.14 -7.55
N SER A 147 -8.15 9.90 -7.90
CA SER A 147 -8.93 9.02 -7.01
C SER A 147 -8.08 8.51 -5.86
N ASP A 148 -8.69 8.38 -4.69
CA ASP A 148 -8.00 7.98 -3.47
C ASP A 148 -7.78 6.45 -3.40
N ILE A 149 -8.75 5.69 -3.91
CA ILE A 149 -8.76 4.23 -3.88
C ILE A 149 -9.61 3.65 -5.02
N SER A 150 -9.22 2.48 -5.53
CA SER A 150 -10.04 1.65 -6.40
C SER A 150 -9.92 0.18 -6.02
N LEU A 151 -10.98 -0.59 -6.31
CA LEU A 151 -11.13 -1.98 -5.90
C LEU A 151 -11.48 -2.88 -7.09
N GLN A 152 -10.92 -4.09 -7.09
CA GLN A 152 -11.31 -5.17 -7.98
C GLN A 152 -11.56 -6.42 -7.15
N ILE A 153 -12.68 -7.10 -7.37
CA ILE A 153 -12.94 -8.42 -6.79
C ILE A 153 -13.00 -9.41 -7.94
N THR A 154 -12.10 -10.39 -7.93
CA THR A 154 -11.96 -11.37 -9.02
C THR A 154 -12.37 -12.75 -8.54
N LEU A 155 -13.37 -13.36 -9.15
CA LEU A 155 -13.75 -14.76 -8.92
C LEU A 155 -12.81 -15.70 -9.69
N PHE A 156 -12.39 -16.77 -9.03
CA PHE A 156 -11.75 -17.94 -9.62
C PHE A 156 -12.70 -19.13 -9.44
N PRO A 157 -13.45 -19.53 -10.48
CA PRO A 157 -14.53 -20.51 -10.35
C PRO A 157 -14.12 -21.78 -9.61
N ASN A 158 -14.95 -22.22 -8.66
CA ASN A 158 -14.75 -23.40 -7.81
C ASN A 158 -13.52 -23.37 -6.88
N LYS A 159 -12.72 -22.30 -6.88
CA LYS A 159 -11.45 -22.21 -6.14
C LYS A 159 -11.47 -21.14 -5.05
N GLY A 160 -11.90 -19.92 -5.39
CA GLY A 160 -11.82 -18.80 -4.47
C GLY A 160 -12.06 -17.46 -5.14
N PHE A 161 -11.66 -16.38 -4.48
CA PHE A 161 -11.69 -15.04 -5.05
C PHE A 161 -10.48 -14.23 -4.57
N SER A 162 -10.17 -13.15 -5.28
CA SER A 162 -9.21 -12.14 -4.82
C SER A 162 -9.86 -10.78 -4.63
N ILE A 163 -9.25 -9.96 -3.78
CA ILE A 163 -9.54 -8.54 -3.63
C ILE A 163 -8.25 -7.78 -3.98
N GLY A 164 -8.24 -7.15 -5.14
CA GLY A 164 -7.22 -6.20 -5.57
C GLY A 164 -7.58 -4.79 -5.14
N ILE A 165 -6.59 -4.05 -4.64
CA ILE A 165 -6.74 -2.72 -4.09
C ILE A 165 -5.62 -1.84 -4.63
N SER A 166 -5.97 -0.68 -5.17
CA SER A 166 -5.02 0.38 -5.52
C SER A 166 -5.34 1.62 -4.71
N THR A 167 -4.36 2.17 -4.01
CA THR A 167 -4.54 3.37 -3.16
C THR A 167 -3.55 4.46 -3.50
N HIS A 168 -4.00 5.70 -3.42
CA HIS A 168 -3.17 6.88 -3.55
C HIS A 168 -2.36 7.11 -2.27
N HIS A 169 -1.02 7.07 -2.36
CA HIS A 169 -0.16 7.10 -1.17
C HIS A 169 -0.15 8.48 -0.47
N ALA A 170 -0.53 9.56 -1.16
CA ALA A 170 -0.78 10.86 -0.53
C ALA A 170 -2.02 10.90 0.38
N VAL A 171 -2.84 9.84 0.40
CA VAL A 171 -4.06 9.78 1.22
C VAL A 171 -3.88 8.82 2.38
N LEU A 172 -3.19 7.71 2.14
CA LEU A 172 -2.99 6.63 3.10
C LEU A 172 -1.52 6.21 3.17
N ASP A 173 -1.06 5.91 4.38
CA ASP A 173 0.19 5.17 4.60
C ASP A 173 -0.09 3.67 4.81
N GLY A 174 0.95 2.87 5.02
CA GLY A 174 0.80 1.42 5.25
C GLY A 174 -0.08 1.08 6.45
N LYS A 175 -0.11 1.92 7.48
CA LYS A 175 -0.87 1.68 8.72
C LYS A 175 -2.33 2.07 8.56
N SER A 176 -2.62 3.28 8.09
CA SER A 176 -4.00 3.73 7.86
C SER A 176 -4.70 2.90 6.79
N SER A 177 -3.98 2.54 5.72
CA SER A 177 -4.51 1.67 4.67
C SER A 177 -4.79 0.24 5.16
N THR A 178 -4.01 -0.28 6.12
CA THR A 178 -4.27 -1.59 6.75
C THR A 178 -5.44 -1.50 7.73
N MET A 179 -5.55 -0.39 8.46
CA MET A 179 -6.65 -0.14 9.37
C MET A 179 -7.99 -0.08 8.63
N PHE A 180 -8.06 0.61 7.50
CA PHE A 180 -9.26 0.62 6.63
C PHE A 180 -9.68 -0.80 6.22
N ILE A 181 -8.74 -1.65 5.79
CA ILE A 181 -9.04 -3.03 5.41
C ILE A 181 -9.55 -3.84 6.60
N LYS A 182 -8.94 -3.68 7.79
CA LYS A 182 -9.39 -4.34 9.01
C LYS A 182 -10.78 -3.87 9.45
N ALA A 183 -11.05 -2.57 9.34
CA ALA A 183 -12.36 -1.98 9.62
C ALA A 183 -13.43 -2.58 8.69
N TRP A 184 -13.14 -2.62 7.39
CA TRP A 184 -14.03 -3.22 6.39
C TRP A 184 -14.27 -4.70 6.64
N ALA A 185 -13.22 -5.48 6.87
CA ALA A 185 -13.34 -6.91 7.18
C ALA A 185 -14.15 -7.15 8.47
N SER A 186 -13.96 -6.33 9.50
CA SER A 186 -14.71 -6.40 10.76
C SER A 186 -16.20 -6.14 10.53
N LEU A 187 -16.56 -5.05 9.84
CA LEU A 187 -17.96 -4.74 9.54
C LEU A 187 -18.60 -5.81 8.64
N CYS A 188 -17.87 -6.30 7.63
CA CYS A 188 -18.31 -7.39 6.78
C CYS A 188 -18.58 -8.66 7.61
N TYR A 189 -17.70 -9.02 8.54
CA TYR A 189 -17.92 -10.18 9.41
C TYR A 189 -19.15 -10.02 10.33
N GLN A 190 -19.34 -8.83 10.90
CA GLN A 190 -20.47 -8.54 11.79
C GLN A 190 -21.83 -8.61 11.10
N MET A 191 -21.90 -8.42 9.78
CA MET A 191 -23.17 -8.51 9.03
C MET A 191 -23.83 -9.89 9.08
N ASP A 192 -23.08 -10.96 9.36
CA ASP A 192 -23.65 -12.31 9.54
C ASP A 192 -24.12 -12.56 10.98
N GLN A 193 -23.82 -11.65 11.91
CA GLN A 193 -24.20 -11.77 13.31
C GLN A 193 -25.58 -11.12 13.51
N GLU A 194 -26.62 -11.94 13.64
CA GLU A 194 -28.03 -11.50 13.74
C GLU A 194 -28.33 -10.62 14.98
N SER A 195 -27.39 -10.52 15.92
CA SER A 195 -27.65 -10.02 17.27
C SER A 195 -27.50 -8.50 17.45
N GLN A 196 -26.74 -7.82 16.58
CA GLN A 196 -26.38 -6.40 16.76
C GLN A 196 -26.15 -5.68 15.43
N SER A 197 -26.45 -4.37 15.37
CA SER A 197 -26.09 -3.53 14.23
C SER A 197 -24.56 -3.44 14.09
N PRO A 198 -23.99 -3.64 12.88
CA PRO A 198 -22.54 -3.56 12.68
C PRO A 198 -21.99 -2.21 13.15
N SER A 199 -20.89 -2.24 13.90
CA SER A 199 -20.20 -1.05 14.40
C SER A 199 -18.69 -1.25 14.43
N LEU A 200 -17.94 -0.15 14.29
CA LEU A 200 -16.49 -0.19 14.44
C LEU A 200 -16.11 -0.27 15.91
N VAL A 201 -15.06 -1.06 16.18
CA VAL A 201 -14.37 -0.98 17.46
C VAL A 201 -13.55 0.32 17.50
N PRO A 202 -13.36 0.95 18.68
CA PRO A 202 -12.64 2.22 18.79
C PRO A 202 -11.23 2.22 18.17
N GLU A 203 -10.56 1.07 18.15
CA GLU A 203 -9.23 0.90 17.53
C GLU A 203 -9.22 1.12 16.01
N PHE A 204 -10.37 1.04 15.35
CA PHE A 204 -10.54 1.21 13.89
C PHE A 204 -11.28 2.49 13.51
N GLU A 205 -11.68 3.31 14.48
CA GLU A 205 -12.27 4.63 14.21
C GLU A 205 -11.16 5.60 13.81
N PRO A 206 -11.16 6.18 12.59
CA PRO A 206 -10.05 7.00 12.14
C PRO A 206 -10.02 8.37 12.81
N PHE A 207 -8.83 8.85 13.16
CA PHE A 207 -8.63 10.23 13.59
C PHE A 207 -8.37 11.14 12.37
N LEU A 208 -9.34 11.99 12.04
CA LEU A 208 -9.34 12.76 10.78
C LEU A 208 -8.83 14.20 10.89
N ASP A 209 -8.58 14.71 12.11
CA ASP A 209 -8.03 16.06 12.31
C ASP A 209 -6.56 16.09 11.91
N ARG A 210 -6.32 16.51 10.67
CA ARG A 210 -4.97 16.58 10.09
C ARG A 210 -4.17 17.80 10.57
N GLU A 211 -4.81 18.77 11.22
CA GLU A 211 -4.12 19.96 11.73
C GLU A 211 -3.26 19.67 12.96
N ILE A 212 -3.37 18.48 13.55
CA ILE A 212 -2.46 18.01 14.60
C ILE A 212 -1.00 17.96 14.12
N ILE A 213 -0.77 17.74 12.81
CA ILE A 213 0.55 17.79 12.20
C ILE A 213 0.92 19.25 11.98
N LYS A 214 1.91 19.75 12.73
CA LYS A 214 2.41 21.11 12.60
C LYS A 214 3.54 21.18 11.59
N ASP A 215 3.51 22.18 10.71
CA ASP A 215 4.58 22.50 9.76
C ASP A 215 5.15 23.91 10.03
N PRO A 216 5.99 24.07 11.06
CA PRO A 216 6.58 25.37 11.39
C PRO A 216 7.57 25.88 10.34
N THR A 217 8.07 25.00 9.47
CA THR A 217 9.10 25.30 8.47
C THR A 217 8.56 25.52 7.05
N GLY A 218 7.25 25.33 6.83
CA GLY A 218 6.63 25.48 5.52
C GLY A 218 7.07 24.42 4.50
N LEU A 219 7.34 23.20 4.96
CA LEU A 219 7.68 22.06 4.10
C LEU A 219 6.59 21.74 3.08
N ASP A 220 5.32 21.97 3.40
CA ASP A 220 4.21 21.74 2.47
C ASP A 220 4.41 22.52 1.17
N LEU A 221 4.74 23.82 1.31
CA LEU A 221 5.01 24.70 0.18
C LEU A 221 6.34 24.37 -0.51
N HIS A 222 7.34 23.94 0.27
CA HIS A 222 8.61 23.50 -0.29
C HIS A 222 8.42 22.29 -1.20
N PHE A 223 7.72 21.25 -0.74
CA PHE A 223 7.40 20.10 -1.57
C PHE A 223 6.55 20.55 -2.76
N THR A 224 5.44 21.24 -2.55
CA THR A 224 4.57 21.65 -3.64
C THR A 224 5.28 22.44 -4.76
N ASN A 225 6.20 23.35 -4.42
CA ASN A 225 6.93 24.16 -5.40
C ASN A 225 8.15 23.44 -6.01
N ASN A 226 8.96 22.77 -5.18
CA ASN A 226 10.25 22.20 -5.61
C ASN A 226 10.13 20.76 -6.10
N TRP A 227 9.02 20.08 -5.79
CA TRP A 227 8.71 18.76 -6.31
C TRP A 227 8.70 18.77 -7.84
N THR A 228 8.14 19.81 -8.44
CA THR A 228 8.22 20.09 -9.88
C THR A 228 9.65 20.11 -10.39
N GLU A 229 10.57 20.81 -9.73
CA GLU A 229 11.97 20.91 -10.18
C GLU A 229 12.70 19.56 -10.08
N SER A 230 12.52 18.87 -8.96
CA SER A 230 13.11 17.54 -8.73
C SER A 230 12.58 16.52 -9.72
N LEU A 231 11.26 16.50 -9.96
CA LEU A 231 10.64 15.62 -10.95
C LEU A 231 11.03 15.96 -12.38
N THR A 232 11.29 17.22 -12.71
CA THR A 232 11.77 17.59 -14.05
C THR A 232 13.13 16.97 -14.37
N LYS A 233 13.98 16.74 -13.35
CA LYS A 233 15.26 16.05 -13.53
C LYS A 233 15.07 14.56 -13.82
N PHE A 234 14.11 13.91 -13.16
CA PHE A 234 13.83 12.49 -13.36
C PHE A 234 12.91 12.20 -14.56
N PHE A 235 12.04 13.15 -14.91
CA PHE A 235 11.00 13.06 -15.94
C PHE A 235 10.97 14.35 -16.79
N PRO A 236 11.97 14.58 -17.66
CA PRO A 236 12.12 15.83 -18.40
C PRO A 236 11.05 16.05 -19.48
N THR A 237 10.37 14.99 -19.91
CA THR A 237 9.27 15.05 -20.91
C THR A 237 7.92 15.38 -20.29
N GLU A 238 7.80 15.29 -18.97
CA GLU A 238 6.56 15.64 -18.26
C GLU A 238 6.49 17.16 -18.08
N ASN A 239 5.33 17.76 -18.38
CA ASN A 239 5.11 19.19 -18.12
C ASN A 239 4.88 19.42 -16.62
N ASN A 240 5.97 19.38 -15.85
CA ASN A 240 5.91 19.53 -14.40
C ASN A 240 5.64 20.97 -13.94
N SER A 241 5.65 21.96 -14.86
CA SER A 241 5.42 23.38 -14.55
C SER A 241 3.97 23.73 -14.17
N LYS A 242 3.05 22.77 -14.30
CA LYS A 242 1.63 22.93 -14.00
C LYS A 242 1.26 22.20 -12.70
N ARG A 243 0.31 22.76 -11.95
CA ARG A 243 -0.41 22.04 -10.89
C ARG A 243 -1.11 20.84 -11.52
N THR A 244 -0.56 19.65 -11.33
CA THR A 244 -1.07 18.41 -11.90
C THR A 244 -1.12 17.34 -10.82
N LEU A 245 -2.24 16.63 -10.78
CA LEU A 245 -2.44 15.44 -9.94
C LEU A 245 -2.22 14.14 -10.73
N LYS A 246 -1.75 14.24 -11.98
CA LYS A 246 -1.49 13.08 -12.81
C LYS A 246 -0.30 12.32 -12.23
N ILE A 247 -0.55 11.06 -11.91
CA ILE A 247 0.49 10.13 -11.46
C ILE A 247 1.58 10.04 -12.51
N LEU A 248 2.84 10.04 -12.05
CA LEU A 248 3.99 9.94 -12.93
C LEU A 248 4.03 8.59 -13.64
N PRO A 249 4.57 8.54 -14.86
CA PRO A 249 4.69 7.30 -15.62
C PRO A 249 5.81 6.43 -15.04
N PHE A 250 5.49 5.73 -13.95
CA PHE A 250 6.29 4.65 -13.38
C PHE A 250 5.67 3.31 -13.81
N PRO A 251 5.80 2.88 -15.08
CA PRO A 251 5.25 1.60 -15.47
C PRO A 251 5.93 0.49 -14.66
N PRO A 252 5.17 -0.45 -14.08
CA PRO A 252 5.76 -1.62 -13.45
C PRO A 252 6.56 -2.40 -14.50
N LYS A 253 7.71 -2.94 -14.12
CA LYS A 253 8.47 -3.85 -14.99
C LYS A 253 7.77 -5.21 -14.98
N LEU A 254 6.97 -5.49 -16.02
CA LEU A 254 6.23 -6.74 -16.16
C LEU A 254 6.95 -7.77 -17.04
N ASP A 255 7.64 -7.30 -18.08
CA ASP A 255 8.35 -8.19 -19.01
C ASP A 255 9.62 -8.76 -18.36
N ASP A 256 9.84 -10.06 -18.58
CA ASP A 256 10.95 -10.84 -18.05
C ASP A 256 11.11 -10.68 -16.51
N SER A 257 9.99 -10.55 -15.80
CA SER A 257 9.98 -10.36 -14.34
C SER A 257 9.07 -11.37 -13.63
N VAL A 258 9.63 -12.02 -12.62
CA VAL A 258 8.91 -12.98 -11.77
C VAL A 258 8.72 -12.43 -10.36
N ARG A 259 7.63 -12.83 -9.72
CA ARG A 259 7.33 -12.58 -8.32
C ARG A 259 7.48 -13.88 -7.54
N ALA A 260 8.13 -13.82 -6.37
CA ALA A 260 8.30 -14.95 -5.47
C ALA A 260 8.22 -14.50 -4.02
N THR A 261 7.83 -15.42 -3.13
CA THR A 261 7.76 -15.18 -1.68
C THR A 261 8.80 -16.01 -0.96
N PHE A 262 9.64 -15.36 -0.16
CA PHE A 262 10.68 -16.03 0.63
C PHE A 262 10.29 -16.07 2.10
N GLU A 263 10.22 -17.26 2.67
CA GLU A 263 9.98 -17.45 4.10
C GLU A 263 11.30 -17.38 4.88
N ILE A 264 11.34 -16.54 5.91
CA ILE A 264 12.41 -16.52 6.91
C ILE A 264 11.78 -16.88 8.25
N THR A 265 12.09 -18.06 8.76
CA THR A 265 11.46 -18.56 9.99
C THR A 265 12.06 -17.89 11.23
N ARG A 266 11.36 -18.00 12.36
CA ARG A 266 11.91 -17.58 13.66
C ARG A 266 13.23 -18.29 13.98
N ALA A 267 13.33 -19.59 13.68
CA ALA A 267 14.55 -20.36 13.90
C ALA A 267 15.71 -19.85 13.03
N ASP A 268 15.44 -19.40 11.80
CA ASP A 268 16.47 -18.79 10.95
C ASP A 268 16.92 -17.44 11.50
N LEU A 269 15.99 -16.60 11.96
CA LEU A 269 16.31 -15.32 12.60
C LEU A 269 17.14 -15.50 13.87
N ASP A 270 16.87 -16.53 14.68
CA ASP A 270 17.65 -16.84 15.88
C ASP A 270 19.09 -17.27 15.53
N LYS A 271 19.26 -18.07 14.47
CA LYS A 271 20.59 -18.43 13.94
C LYS A 271 21.34 -17.21 13.41
N ILE A 272 20.67 -16.35 12.63
CA ILE A 272 21.25 -15.11 12.11
C ILE A 272 21.67 -14.21 13.27
N LYS A 273 20.80 -14.00 14.26
CA LYS A 273 21.08 -13.21 15.46
C LYS A 273 22.29 -13.73 16.21
N THR A 274 22.35 -15.04 16.46
CA THR A 274 23.48 -15.70 17.14
C THR A 274 24.79 -15.47 16.38
N ARG A 275 24.75 -15.61 15.06
CA ARG A 275 25.92 -15.38 14.19
C ARG A 275 26.38 -13.93 14.19
N VAL A 276 25.45 -12.97 14.17
CA VAL A 276 25.78 -11.53 14.22
C VAL A 276 26.45 -11.21 15.56
N LEU A 277 25.88 -11.67 16.67
CA LEU A 277 26.41 -11.41 18.01
C LEU A 277 27.80 -12.06 18.20
N SER A 278 28.00 -13.30 17.75
CA SER A 278 29.30 -13.98 17.88
C SER A 278 30.40 -13.31 17.05
N LYS A 279 30.08 -12.85 15.84
CA LYS A 279 31.02 -12.07 15.02
C LYS A 279 31.35 -10.72 15.64
N TRP A 280 30.38 -10.06 16.26
CA TRP A 280 30.61 -8.80 16.95
C TRP A 280 31.60 -8.98 18.10
N ASP A 281 31.37 -10.00 18.93
CA ASP A 281 32.24 -10.31 20.07
C ASP A 281 33.68 -10.59 19.61
N ASN A 282 33.84 -11.36 18.51
CA ASN A 282 35.15 -11.62 17.91
C ASN A 282 35.82 -10.39 17.28
N ALA A 283 35.04 -9.51 16.64
CA ALA A 283 35.57 -8.27 16.07
C ALA A 283 36.08 -7.32 17.17
N THR A 284 35.31 -7.17 18.26
CA THR A 284 35.72 -6.37 19.41
C THR A 284 36.95 -6.92 20.14
N MET A 285 37.16 -8.25 20.12
CA MET A 285 38.37 -8.89 20.66
C MET A 285 39.61 -8.62 19.80
N ASN A 286 39.44 -8.54 18.46
CA ASN A 286 40.54 -8.29 17.52
C ASN A 286 40.88 -6.80 17.36
N GLU A 287 39.91 -5.89 17.52
CA GLU A 287 40.15 -4.42 17.47
C GLU A 287 40.88 -3.87 18.69
N GLN A 288 40.89 -4.59 19.83
CA GLN A 288 41.78 -4.26 20.96
C GLN A 288 43.27 -4.44 20.63
N VAL A 289 43.61 -5.01 19.47
CA VAL A 289 45.00 -5.25 19.01
C VAL A 289 45.46 -4.23 17.95
N LEU A 290 44.56 -3.45 17.33
CA LEU A 290 44.95 -2.49 16.28
C LEU A 290 44.41 -1.09 16.58
N GLU A 291 45.31 -0.27 17.12
CA GLU A 291 45.06 1.11 17.49
C GLU A 291 44.80 2.00 16.24
N SER A 292 43.92 2.98 16.46
CA SER A 292 43.69 4.21 15.68
C SER A 292 42.60 4.20 14.58
N SER A 293 41.53 4.96 14.88
CA SER A 293 40.63 5.72 13.98
C SER A 293 39.17 5.28 13.77
N LEU A 294 38.70 4.16 14.33
CA LEU A 294 37.27 3.82 14.33
C LEU A 294 36.75 3.74 15.77
N ILE A 295 35.71 4.54 16.08
CA ILE A 295 34.99 4.46 17.36
C ILE A 295 34.47 3.01 17.46
N PRO A 296 34.78 2.26 18.54
CA PRO A 296 34.25 0.91 18.71
C PRO A 296 32.73 1.01 18.71
N TYR A 297 32.08 0.45 17.69
CA TYR A 297 30.62 0.40 17.67
C TYR A 297 30.19 -0.41 18.90
N ALA A 298 29.47 0.24 19.83
CA ALA A 298 28.93 -0.44 20.99
C ALA A 298 28.01 -1.57 20.53
N LYS A 299 28.12 -2.74 21.16
CA LYS A 299 27.26 -3.88 20.85
C LYS A 299 25.79 -3.44 20.94
N PRO A 300 24.98 -3.63 19.88
CA PRO A 300 23.61 -3.16 19.90
C PRO A 300 22.84 -3.83 21.04
N HIS A 301 22.19 -3.02 21.87
CA HIS A 301 21.40 -3.53 23.01
C HIS A 301 20.21 -4.37 22.55
N THR A 302 19.69 -4.10 21.35
CA THR A 302 18.61 -4.87 20.74
C THR A 302 18.90 -5.09 19.26
N LEU A 303 18.61 -6.31 18.79
CA LEU A 303 18.57 -6.65 17.37
C LEU A 303 17.14 -7.07 17.05
N SER A 304 16.38 -6.17 16.43
CA SER A 304 15.01 -6.45 16.04
C SER A 304 14.99 -7.45 14.88
N THR A 305 13.90 -8.21 14.78
CA THR A 305 13.65 -9.11 13.65
C THR A 305 13.69 -8.36 12.33
N PHE A 306 13.14 -7.14 12.27
CA PHE A 306 13.17 -6.27 11.11
C PHE A 306 14.60 -5.97 10.64
N VAL A 307 15.49 -5.51 11.53
CA VAL A 307 16.88 -5.19 11.17
C VAL A 307 17.62 -6.43 10.70
N LEU A 308 17.44 -7.57 11.36
CA LEU A 308 18.06 -8.84 10.96
C LEU A 308 17.60 -9.28 9.57
N THR A 309 16.29 -9.18 9.30
CA THR A 309 15.71 -9.49 7.99
C THR A 309 16.26 -8.56 6.90
N CYS A 310 16.22 -7.24 7.11
CA CYS A 310 16.74 -6.28 6.13
C CYS A 310 18.24 -6.47 5.85
N ALA A 311 19.04 -6.72 6.89
CA ALA A 311 20.46 -7.00 6.73
C ALA A 311 20.70 -8.29 5.93
N TYR A 312 19.95 -9.35 6.21
CA TYR A 312 20.06 -10.60 5.45
C TYR A 312 19.64 -10.42 3.99
N VAL A 313 18.48 -9.82 3.74
CA VAL A 313 17.92 -9.59 2.40
C VAL A 313 18.82 -8.68 1.58
N SER A 314 19.35 -7.60 2.15
CA SER A 314 20.27 -6.70 1.43
C SER A 314 21.56 -7.40 0.98
N VAL A 315 22.10 -8.33 1.78
CA VAL A 315 23.25 -9.15 1.37
C VAL A 315 22.85 -10.11 0.24
N CYS A 316 21.66 -10.71 0.29
CA CYS A 316 21.16 -11.56 -0.79
C CYS A 316 20.99 -10.77 -2.10
N ILE A 317 20.39 -9.58 -2.04
CA ILE A 317 20.24 -8.67 -3.18
C ILE A 317 21.60 -8.31 -3.75
N ALA A 318 22.55 -7.88 -2.90
CA ALA A 318 23.90 -7.53 -3.33
C ALA A 318 24.58 -8.69 -4.06
N LYS A 319 24.48 -9.91 -3.52
CA LYS A 319 25.06 -11.10 -4.15
C LYS A 319 24.37 -11.48 -5.45
N ALA A 320 23.05 -11.37 -5.53
CA ALA A 320 22.30 -11.64 -6.75
C ALA A 320 22.67 -10.65 -7.86
N ILE A 321 22.75 -9.35 -7.54
CA ILE A 321 23.18 -8.31 -8.49
C ILE A 321 24.64 -8.55 -8.92
N HIS A 322 25.58 -8.72 -7.99
CA HIS A 322 27.01 -8.89 -8.32
C HIS A 322 27.37 -10.25 -8.92
N GLY A 323 26.51 -11.26 -8.77
CA GLY A 323 26.64 -12.55 -9.46
C GLY A 323 26.25 -12.45 -10.94
N VAL A 324 25.43 -11.46 -11.30
CA VAL A 324 24.97 -11.19 -12.67
C VAL A 324 25.78 -10.07 -13.33
N GLU A 325 26.14 -9.03 -12.58
CA GLU A 325 26.91 -7.88 -13.03
C GLU A 325 28.37 -7.97 -12.57
N SER A 326 29.32 -7.99 -13.51
CA SER A 326 30.76 -8.11 -13.23
C SER A 326 31.37 -6.94 -12.44
N ASN A 327 30.61 -5.88 -12.20
CA ASN A 327 31.05 -4.67 -11.51
C ASN A 327 30.33 -4.48 -10.17
N ARG A 328 31.09 -4.13 -9.13
CA ARG A 328 30.54 -3.78 -7.81
C ARG A 328 29.84 -2.41 -7.86
N GLN A 329 28.59 -2.38 -8.33
CA GLN A 329 27.76 -1.18 -8.26
C GLN A 329 27.39 -0.87 -6.81
N LYS A 330 27.40 0.43 -6.44
CA LYS A 330 26.84 0.87 -5.16
C LYS A 330 25.32 0.71 -5.24
N PHE A 331 24.70 0.16 -4.20
CA PHE A 331 23.25 0.11 -4.08
C PHE A 331 22.81 0.78 -2.77
N VAL A 332 21.56 1.26 -2.75
CA VAL A 332 20.92 1.86 -1.57
C VAL A 332 19.80 0.93 -1.13
N PHE A 333 19.73 0.66 0.18
CA PHE A 333 18.62 -0.06 0.80
C PHE A 333 17.89 0.93 1.70
N ALA A 334 16.61 1.17 1.42
CA ALA A 334 15.78 2.14 2.15
C ALA A 334 14.52 1.45 2.70
N PHE A 335 14.01 1.99 3.80
CA PHE A 335 12.72 1.61 4.39
C PHE A 335 12.09 2.84 5.05
N THR A 336 10.76 2.82 5.18
CA THR A 336 9.99 3.90 5.80
C THR A 336 9.89 3.74 7.32
N VAL A 337 9.59 4.82 8.03
CA VAL A 337 9.45 4.84 9.50
C VAL A 337 8.12 5.49 9.86
N ASP A 338 7.34 4.85 10.73
CA ASP A 338 6.13 5.46 11.32
C ASP A 338 6.55 6.55 12.33
N CYS A 339 6.20 7.80 12.00
CA CYS A 339 6.57 8.96 12.80
C CYS A 339 5.55 9.31 13.89
N ARG A 340 4.36 8.70 13.93
CA ARG A 340 3.27 9.11 14.84
C ARG A 340 3.70 9.23 16.30
N ALA A 341 4.41 8.24 16.83
CA ALA A 341 4.90 8.22 18.20
C ALA A 341 6.24 8.95 18.40
N ARG A 342 6.82 9.51 17.34
CA ARG A 342 8.16 10.13 17.31
C ARG A 342 8.12 11.65 17.12
N LEU A 343 6.97 12.21 16.76
CA LEU A 343 6.75 13.64 16.71
C LEU A 343 6.74 14.23 18.13
N GLU A 344 7.12 15.51 18.27
CA GLU A 344 7.13 16.21 19.56
C GLU A 344 5.76 16.15 20.25
N GLN A 345 4.70 16.33 19.46
CA GLN A 345 3.34 15.98 19.84
C GLN A 345 3.00 14.63 19.19
N PRO A 346 2.90 13.54 19.96
CA PRO A 346 2.51 12.25 19.42
C PRO A 346 1.13 12.29 18.79
N VAL A 347 1.00 11.64 17.64
CA VAL A 347 -0.27 11.52 16.90
C VAL A 347 -0.93 10.18 17.25
N PRO A 348 -2.27 10.12 17.37
CA PRO A 348 -2.98 8.88 17.56
C PRO A 348 -2.62 7.81 16.51
N ASN A 349 -2.74 6.55 16.89
CA ASN A 349 -2.40 5.43 16.01
C ASN A 349 -3.44 5.15 14.92
N ASN A 350 -4.66 5.64 15.11
CA ASN A 350 -5.86 5.46 14.31
C ASN A 350 -6.09 6.66 13.36
#